data_AF-A0AAF0RYG4-F1
#
_entry.id   AF-A0AAF0RYG4-F1
#
_cell.length_a   1.000
_cell.length_b   1.000
_cell.length_c   1.000
_cell.angle_alpha   90.00
_cell.angle_beta   90.00
_cell.angle_gamma   90.00
#
_symmetry.space_group_name_H-M   'P 1'
#
loop_
_entity.id
_entity.type
_entity.pdbx_description
1 polymer ?
#
loop_
_entity_poly.entity_id
_entity_poly.type
_entity_poly.pdbx_seq_one_letter_code
_entity_poly.pdbx_strand_id
1 'polypeptide(L)'
;MDVGLVSAVVALVGAAVAAASVVVTLIEGRRTRRNTEFSVHRDLWWQRWTWVVERALSRDPDDHDAAALMTYALTTRSWVTPDDEWVLTELEQAERRRLRERGPTKEDEPDDHR
;
A
#
# COMPACT_ATOMS: atom_id res chain seq x y z
N MET A 1 -56.26 22.68 17.37
CA MET A 1 -54.82 22.81 17.70
C MET A 1 -54.34 24.11 17.10
N ASP A 2 -53.78 25.01 17.91
CA ASP A 2 -53.28 26.30 17.44
C ASP A 2 -52.18 26.11 16.40
N VAL A 3 -52.30 26.79 15.25
CA VAL A 3 -51.32 26.76 14.16
C VAL A 3 -49.91 27.10 14.67
N GLY A 4 -49.80 27.94 15.69
CA GLY A 4 -48.54 28.27 16.35
C GLY A 4 -47.87 27.09 17.06
N LEU A 5 -48.63 26.17 17.67
CA LEU A 5 -48.08 24.96 18.30
C LEU A 5 -47.51 24.02 17.24
N VAL A 6 -48.23 23.85 16.12
CA VAL A 6 -47.80 23.00 15.00
C VAL A 6 -46.53 23.55 14.37
N SER A 7 -46.47 24.85 14.10
CA SER A 7 -45.27 25.50 13.55
C SER A 7 -44.06 25.40 14.50
N ALA A 8 -44.28 25.55 15.81
CA ALA A 8 -43.21 25.41 16.79
C ALA A 8 -42.64 23.98 16.84
N VAL A 9 -43.51 22.97 16.77
CA VAL A 9 -43.10 21.56 16.72
C VAL A 9 -42.33 21.26 15.44
N VAL A 10 -42.79 21.75 14.28
CA VAL A 10 -42.09 21.56 13.00
C VAL A 10 -40.72 22.23 13.01
N ALA A 11 -40.61 23.45 13.54
CA ALA A 11 -39.34 24.17 13.66
C ALA A 11 -38.36 23.42 14.59
N LEU A 12 -38.84 22.89 15.72
CA LEU A 12 -38.04 22.09 16.64
C LEU A 12 -37.51 20.81 15.97
N VAL A 13 -38.37 20.10 15.25
CA VAL A 13 -38.00 18.88 14.51
C VAL A 13 -36.99 19.22 13.41
N GLY A 14 -37.21 20.30 12.66
CA GLY A 14 -36.27 20.76 11.63
C GLY A 14 -34.90 21.11 12.20
N ALA A 15 -34.85 21.81 13.33
CA ALA A 15 -33.61 22.14 14.02
C ALA A 15 -32.88 20.88 14.53
N ALA A 16 -33.61 19.90 15.06
CA ALA A 16 -33.04 18.63 15.49
C ALA A 16 -32.44 17.83 14.33
N VAL A 17 -33.14 17.79 13.18
CA VAL A 17 -32.65 17.13 11.96
C VAL A 17 -31.39 17.81 11.42
N ALA A 18 -31.36 19.14 11.41
CA ALA A 18 -30.18 19.91 10.98
C ALA A 18 -28.98 19.69 11.92
N ALA A 19 -29.20 19.62 13.23
CA ALA A 19 -28.13 19.31 14.17
C ALA A 19 -27.60 17.88 13.98
N ALA A 20 -28.51 16.91 13.78
CA ALA A 20 -28.13 15.52 13.53
C ALA A 20 -27.33 15.36 12.23
N SER A 21 -27.71 16.05 11.15
CA SER A 21 -26.99 15.96 9.88
C SER A 21 -25.55 16.48 9.99
N VAL A 22 -25.33 17.60 10.68
CA VAL A 22 -23.98 18.13 10.94
C VAL A 22 -23.13 17.13 11.71
N VAL A 23 -23.68 16.48 12.74
CA VAL A 23 -22.97 15.46 13.53
C VAL A 23 -22.60 14.25 12.67
N VAL A 24 -23.52 13.77 11.84
CA VAL A 24 -23.25 12.66 10.89
C VAL A 24 -22.13 13.03 9.92
N THR A 25 -22.19 14.21 9.30
CA THR A 25 -21.15 14.69 8.39
C THR A 25 -19.78 14.81 9.06
N LEU A 26 -19.72 15.25 10.32
CA LEU A 26 -18.47 15.30 11.08
C LEU A 26 -17.92 13.91 11.41
N ILE A 27 -18.79 12.96 11.76
CA ILE A 27 -18.38 11.57 12.06
C ILE A 27 -17.89 10.89 10.78
N GLU A 28 -18.61 11.06 9.67
CA GLU A 28 -18.21 10.54 8.36
C GLU A 28 -16.92 11.20 7.88
N GLY A 29 -16.77 12.53 8.01
CA GLY A 29 -15.53 13.23 7.68
C GLY A 29 -14.33 12.72 8.48
N ARG A 30 -14.50 12.44 9.79
CA ARG A 30 -13.42 11.86 10.62
C ARG A 30 -13.12 10.41 10.27
N ARG A 31 -14.13 9.59 9.95
CA ARG A 31 -13.95 8.19 9.52
C ARG A 31 -13.27 8.10 8.16
N THR A 32 -13.68 8.94 7.22
CA THR A 32 -13.05 9.07 5.89
C THR A 32 -11.59 9.49 6.05
N ARG A 33 -11.28 10.47 6.88
CA ARG A 33 -9.88 10.92 7.07
C ARG A 33 -8.93 9.79 7.50
N ARG A 34 -9.35 8.94 8.43
CA ARG A 34 -8.58 7.75 8.83
C ARG A 34 -8.45 6.73 7.70
N ASN A 35 -9.52 6.47 6.95
CA ASN A 35 -9.50 5.48 5.88
C ASN A 35 -8.72 5.97 4.63
N THR A 36 -8.71 7.28 4.40
CA THR A 36 -7.96 7.92 3.31
C THR A 36 -6.46 7.92 3.57
N GLU A 37 -6.01 8.13 4.82
CA GLU A 37 -4.58 8.04 5.16
C GLU A 37 -3.99 6.67 4.82
N PHE A 38 -4.69 5.58 5.15
CA PHE A 38 -4.29 4.22 4.74
C PHE A 38 -4.34 4.01 3.22
N SER A 39 -5.35 4.59 2.55
CA SER A 39 -5.52 4.44 1.10
C SER A 39 -4.44 5.20 0.31
N VAL A 40 -4.08 6.40 0.75
CA VAL A 40 -3.03 7.23 0.14
C VAL A 40 -1.66 6.59 0.32
N HIS A 41 -1.38 6.03 1.51
CA HIS A 41 -0.13 5.31 1.75
C HIS A 41 0.06 4.15 0.77
N ARG A 42 -0.97 3.32 0.63
CA ARG A 42 -0.97 2.18 -0.29
C ARG A 42 -0.85 2.60 -1.75
N ASP A 43 -1.50 3.70 -2.15
CA ASP A 43 -1.44 4.21 -3.52
C ASP A 43 -0.03 4.72 -3.87
N LEU A 44 0.58 5.48 -2.97
CA LEU A 44 1.98 5.94 -3.13
C LEU A 44 2.96 4.78 -3.12
N TRP A 45 2.74 3.77 -2.26
CA TRP A 45 3.53 2.55 -2.28
C TRP A 45 3.43 1.84 -3.64
N TRP A 46 2.21 1.65 -4.14
CA TRP A 46 1.96 0.99 -5.43
C TRP A 46 2.61 1.74 -6.58
N GLN A 47 2.44 3.06 -6.64
CA GLN A 47 3.03 3.89 -7.70
C GLN A 47 4.56 3.78 -7.75
N ARG A 48 5.24 3.76 -6.60
CA ARG A 48 6.70 3.61 -6.52
C ARG A 48 7.15 2.23 -7.02
N TRP A 49 6.47 1.16 -6.61
CA TRP A 49 6.85 -0.19 -7.01
C TRP A 49 6.46 -0.53 -8.46
N THR A 50 5.36 0.01 -8.99
CA THR A 50 5.04 -0.09 -10.42
C THR A 50 6.16 0.52 -11.27
N TRP A 51 6.65 1.71 -10.92
CA TRP A 51 7.76 2.36 -11.62
C TRP A 51 9.03 1.50 -11.66
N VAL A 52 9.33 0.81 -10.55
CA VAL A 52 10.48 -0.12 -10.44
C VAL A 52 10.30 -1.32 -11.35
N VAL A 53 9.13 -1.96 -11.30
CA VAL A 53 8.84 -3.18 -12.08
C VAL A 53 8.86 -2.87 -13.58
N GLU A 54 8.28 -1.76 -14.01
CA GLU A 54 8.29 -1.35 -15.42
C GLU A 54 9.71 -1.23 -15.97
N ARG A 55 10.64 -0.70 -15.16
CA ARG A 55 12.05 -0.56 -15.54
C ARG A 55 12.84 -1.86 -15.45
N ALA A 56 12.59 -2.66 -14.43
CA ALA A 56 13.18 -3.99 -14.30
C ALA A 56 12.80 -4.91 -15.47
N LEU A 57 11.62 -4.71 -16.08
CA LEU A 57 11.12 -5.45 -17.23
C LEU A 57 11.37 -4.73 -18.58
N SER A 58 12.02 -3.57 -18.56
CA SER A 58 12.39 -2.83 -19.77
C SER A 58 13.38 -3.63 -20.61
N ARG A 59 13.53 -3.27 -21.89
CA ARG A 59 14.60 -3.82 -22.75
C ARG A 59 15.88 -2.98 -22.71
N ASP A 60 15.82 -1.82 -22.09
CA ASP A 60 16.95 -0.92 -21.91
C ASP A 60 17.78 -1.38 -20.69
N PRO A 61 19.08 -1.71 -20.86
CA PRO A 61 19.95 -2.05 -19.73
C PRO A 61 20.07 -0.93 -18.69
N ASP A 62 20.01 0.35 -19.10
CA ASP A 62 20.13 1.48 -18.17
C ASP A 62 18.91 1.56 -17.22
N ASP A 63 17.74 1.13 -17.70
CA ASP A 63 16.54 1.02 -16.87
C ASP A 63 16.68 -0.07 -15.81
N HIS A 64 17.42 -1.15 -16.08
CA HIS A 64 17.63 -2.23 -15.10
C HIS A 64 18.45 -1.72 -13.91
N ASP A 65 19.51 -0.96 -14.19
CA ASP A 65 20.35 -0.34 -13.16
C ASP A 65 19.57 0.69 -12.35
N ALA A 66 18.73 1.50 -13.01
CA ALA A 66 17.84 2.44 -12.34
C ALA A 66 16.82 1.72 -11.43
N ALA A 67 16.25 0.61 -11.89
CA ALA A 67 15.35 -0.21 -11.08
C ALA A 67 16.04 -0.81 -9.87
N ALA A 68 17.27 -1.31 -10.02
CA ALA A 68 18.07 -1.86 -8.93
C ALA A 68 18.40 -0.79 -7.87
N LEU A 69 18.85 0.40 -8.30
CA LEU A 69 19.13 1.52 -7.40
C LEU A 69 17.89 1.99 -6.65
N MET A 70 16.74 2.08 -7.33
CA MET A 70 15.50 2.49 -6.70
C MET A 70 14.96 1.44 -5.73
N THR A 71 15.06 0.16 -6.07
CA THR A 71 14.73 -0.96 -5.17
C THR A 71 15.58 -0.89 -3.90
N TYR A 72 16.88 -0.62 -4.04
CA TYR A 72 17.77 -0.44 -2.89
C TYR A 72 17.36 0.79 -2.05
N ALA A 73 17.05 1.93 -2.69
CA ALA A 73 16.62 3.12 -1.98
C ALA A 73 15.29 2.94 -1.23
N LEU A 74 14.34 2.19 -1.82
CA LEU A 74 13.05 1.85 -1.22
C LEU A 74 13.12 0.82 -0.10
N THR A 75 14.29 0.21 0.14
CA THR A 75 14.48 -0.81 1.18
C THR A 75 15.50 -0.42 2.25
N THR A 76 16.27 0.65 2.05
CA THR A 76 17.39 1.01 2.97
C THR A 76 17.32 2.40 3.58
N ARG A 77 16.41 3.27 3.13
CA ARG A 77 16.32 4.66 3.59
C ARG A 77 15.37 4.82 4.77
N SER A 78 15.51 5.91 5.53
CA SER A 78 14.72 6.14 6.74
C SER A 78 13.23 6.39 6.51
N TRP A 79 12.79 6.54 5.25
CA TRP A 79 11.40 6.75 4.85
C TRP A 79 10.73 5.46 4.32
N VAL A 80 11.38 4.31 4.50
CA VAL A 80 10.84 2.99 4.13
C VAL A 80 9.59 2.72 4.97
N THR A 81 8.61 2.07 4.35
CA THR A 81 7.32 1.74 4.96
C THR A 81 7.24 0.24 5.26
N PRO A 82 6.35 -0.22 6.17
CA PRO A 82 6.18 -1.65 6.44
C PRO A 82 5.86 -2.47 5.18
N ASP A 83 5.13 -1.87 4.23
CA ASP A 83 4.79 -2.52 2.95
C ASP A 83 6.02 -2.69 2.04
N ASP A 84 7.01 -1.80 2.13
CA ASP A 84 8.29 -1.93 1.41
C ASP A 84 9.15 -3.08 1.99
N GLU A 85 9.18 -3.23 3.32
CA GLU A 85 9.88 -4.33 4.01
C GLU A 85 9.24 -5.69 3.72
N TRP A 86 7.92 -5.72 3.60
CA TRP A 86 7.18 -6.93 3.22
C TRP A 86 7.61 -7.45 1.84
N VAL A 87 7.74 -6.57 0.83
CA VAL A 87 8.18 -6.95 -0.53
C VAL A 87 9.55 -7.62 -0.50
N LEU A 88 10.50 -7.03 0.23
CA LEU A 88 11.85 -7.58 0.36
C LEU A 88 11.80 -8.99 1.00
N THR A 89 11.02 -9.13 2.07
CA THR A 89 10.86 -10.39 2.77
C THR A 89 10.29 -11.49 1.86
N GLU A 90 9.26 -11.18 1.08
CA GLU A 90 8.66 -12.12 0.14
C GLU A 90 9.60 -12.46 -1.02
N LEU A 91 10.36 -11.48 -1.55
CA LEU A 91 11.38 -11.72 -2.58
C LEU A 91 12.48 -12.65 -2.08
N GLU A 92 13.01 -12.42 -0.88
CA GLU A 92 14.01 -13.30 -0.27
C GLU A 92 13.47 -14.70 -0.02
N GLN A 93 12.20 -14.83 0.37
CA GLN A 93 11.55 -16.13 0.52
C GLN A 93 11.38 -16.84 -0.82
N ALA A 94 10.96 -16.12 -1.86
CA ALA A 94 10.80 -16.65 -3.21
C ALA A 94 12.15 -17.11 -3.77
N GLU A 95 13.21 -16.34 -3.58
CA GLU A 95 14.56 -16.72 -4.04
C GLU A 95 15.07 -17.95 -3.28
N ARG A 96 14.88 -18.01 -1.95
CA ARG A 96 15.19 -19.20 -1.16
C ARG A 96 14.42 -20.44 -1.63
N ARG A 97 13.15 -20.30 -2.04
CA ARG A 97 12.37 -21.41 -2.63
C ARG A 97 12.95 -21.84 -3.97
N ARG A 98 13.27 -20.89 -4.87
CA ARG A 98 13.91 -21.18 -6.16
C ARG A 98 15.23 -21.92 -6.01
N LEU A 99 16.09 -21.48 -5.08
CA LEU A 99 17.38 -22.14 -4.81
C LEU A 99 17.20 -23.56 -4.28
N ARG A 100 16.18 -23.82 -3.45
CA ARG A 100 15.84 -25.18 -3.00
C ARG A 100 15.33 -26.07 -4.14
N GLU A 101 14.49 -25.52 -5.00
CA GLU A 101 13.94 -26.23 -6.17
C GLU A 101 15.01 -26.53 -7.24
N ARG A 102 16.01 -25.64 -7.39
CA ARG A 102 17.12 -25.83 -8.33
C ARG A 102 18.05 -26.99 -7.93
N GLY A 103 18.01 -27.42 -6.66
CA GLY A 103 18.85 -28.50 -6.13
C GLY A 103 20.35 -28.15 -6.16
N PRO A 104 21.23 -28.93 -5.50
CA PRO A 104 22.66 -28.78 -5.68
C PRO A 104 23.00 -29.08 -7.15
N THR A 105 23.50 -28.07 -7.87
CA THR A 105 24.09 -28.28 -9.18
C THR A 105 25.21 -29.31 -9.00
N LYS A 106 25.07 -30.47 -9.64
CA LYS A 106 26.11 -31.52 -9.69
C LYS A 106 27.28 -31.04 -10.56
N GLU A 107 27.96 -29.97 -10.15
CA GLU A 107 29.18 -29.49 -10.82
C GLU A 107 30.43 -29.56 -9.93
N ASP A 108 30.29 -29.96 -8.67
CA ASP A 108 31.40 -30.25 -7.76
C ASP A 108 31.53 -31.75 -7.47
N GLU A 109 31.31 -32.62 -8.46
CA GLU A 109 31.78 -34.00 -8.36
C GLU A 109 33.24 -34.00 -8.84
N PRO A 110 34.24 -34.13 -7.93
CA PRO A 110 35.63 -34.17 -8.35
C PRO A 110 35.82 -35.38 -9.25
N ASP A 111 36.29 -35.11 -10.47
CA ASP A 111 36.57 -36.11 -11.49
C ASP A 111 37.59 -37.12 -10.93
N ASP A 112 37.08 -38.25 -10.41
CA ASP A 112 37.90 -39.37 -9.94
C ASP A 112 38.42 -40.12 -11.16
N HIS A 113 39.43 -39.54 -11.81
CA HIS A 113 40.24 -40.22 -12.79
C HIS A 113 41.27 -41.09 -12.07
N ARG A 114 40.95 -42.38 -11.92
CA ARG A 114 41.88 -43.42 -11.52
C ARG A 114 41.90 -44.57 -12.52
#